data_AF-A0A914E7B2-F1
#
_entry.id   AF-A0A914E7B2-F1
#
_cell.length_a   1.000
_cell.length_b   1.000
_cell.length_c   1.000
_cell.angle_alpha   90.00
_cell.angle_beta   90.00
_cell.angle_gamma   90.00
#
_symmetry.space_group_name_H-M   'P 1'
#
loop_
_entity.id
_entity.type
_entity.pdbx_description
1 polymer ?
#
loop_
_entity_poly.entity_id
_entity_poly.type
_entity_poly.pdbx_seq_one_letter_code
_entity_poly.pdbx_strand_id
1 'polypeptide(L)' 'MARRNTPQLITCDVDFIKEITIKQFSNFSSRAEYSFQDVFPMNETLLHIGKYGPHGYGWKEIRTIASQFFTGAKMKQV' A
#
# COMPACT_ATOMS: atom_id res chain seq x y z
N MET A 1 -20.34 12.09 6.08
CA MET A 1 -19.35 11.31 5.29
C MET A 1 -19.66 11.56 3.81
N ALA A 2 -18.95 12.49 3.15
CA ALA A 2 -19.28 12.88 1.78
C ALA A 2 -18.87 11.76 0.80
N ARG A 3 -19.81 11.27 0.00
CA ARG A 3 -19.49 10.39 -1.13
C ARG A 3 -18.57 11.16 -2.08
N ARG A 4 -17.28 10.81 -2.12
CA ARG A 4 -16.41 11.23 -3.22
C ARG A 4 -16.92 10.52 -4.48
N ASN A 5 -17.64 11.26 -5.33
CA ASN A 5 -17.99 10.82 -6.70
C ASN A 5 -16.74 10.87 -7.60
N THR A 6 -15.69 10.17 -7.21
CA THR A 6 -14.50 10.00 -8.05
C THR A 6 -14.68 8.72 -8.86
N PRO A 7 -14.72 8.77 -10.21
CA PRO A 7 -14.80 7.57 -11.01
C PRO A 7 -13.58 6.68 -10.74
N GLN A 8 -13.83 5.39 -10.54
CA GLN A 8 -12.80 4.38 -10.29
C GLN A 8 -12.75 3.39 -11.44
N LEU A 9 -11.54 3.05 -11.87
CA LEU A 9 -11.31 1.96 -12.82
C LEU A 9 -11.05 0.67 -12.03
N ILE A 10 -11.88 -0.34 -12.25
CA ILE A 10 -11.75 -1.66 -11.65
C ILE A 10 -11.44 -2.66 -12.76
N THR A 11 -10.50 -3.55 -12.51
CA THR A 11 -10.08 -4.59 -13.47
C THR A 11 -9.92 -5.93 -12.77
N CYS A 12 -10.24 -7.00 -13.49
CA CYS A 12 -10.00 -8.39 -13.08
C CYS A 12 -8.90 -9.05 -13.93
N ASP A 13 -8.31 -8.32 -14.88
CA ASP A 13 -7.23 -8.82 -15.71
C ASP A 13 -5.94 -8.92 -14.89
N VAL A 14 -5.43 -10.14 -14.74
CA VAL A 14 -4.26 -10.45 -13.93
C VAL A 14 -2.99 -9.79 -14.49
N ASP A 15 -2.84 -9.72 -15.81
CA ASP A 15 -1.64 -9.14 -16.42
C ASP A 15 -1.64 -7.63 -16.26
N PHE A 16 -2.82 -7.01 -16.38
CA PHE A 16 -2.98 -5.59 -16.08
C PHE A 16 -2.74 -5.30 -14.58
N ILE A 17 -3.25 -6.16 -13.68
CA ILE A 17 -2.99 -6.04 -12.23
C ILE A 17 -1.48 -6.11 -11.96
N LYS A 18 -0.75 -7.06 -12.55
CA LYS A 18 0.72 -7.16 -12.38
C LYS A 18 1.43 -5.91 -12.90
N GLU A 19 0.98 -5.38 -14.04
CA GLU A 19 1.57 -4.17 -14.61
C GLU A 19 1.45 -2.98 -13.65
N ILE A 20 0.24 -2.71 -13.13
CA ILE A 20 -0.02 -1.55 -12.25
C ILE A 20 0.53 -1.73 -10.82
N THR A 21 0.53 -2.96 -10.30
CA THR A 21 0.91 -3.23 -8.90
C THR A 21 2.39 -3.54 -8.72
N ILE A 22 3.08 -4.02 -9.76
CA ILE A 22 4.50 -4.43 -9.66
C ILE A 22 5.36 -3.52 -10.54
N LYS A 23 5.14 -3.55 -11.86
CA LYS A 23 6.05 -2.87 -12.81
C LYS A 23 5.96 -1.35 -12.71
N GLN A 24 4.74 -0.84 -12.60
CA GLN A 24 4.44 0.59 -12.54
C GLN A 24 4.10 1.07 -11.13
N PHE A 25 4.57 0.36 -10.10
CA PHE A 25 4.20 0.64 -8.70
C PHE A 25 4.48 2.10 -8.30
N SER A 26 5.56 2.72 -8.76
CA SER A 26 5.89 4.12 -8.47
C SER A 26 4.81 5.09 -8.93
N ASN A 27 4.18 4.81 -10.08
CA ASN A 27 3.14 5.64 -10.69
C ASN A 27 1.80 5.45 -9.99
N PHE A 28 1.52 4.24 -9.51
CA PHE A 28 0.29 3.88 -8.78
C PHE A 28 0.50 3.74 -7.27
N SER A 29 1.40 4.55 -6.70
CA SER A 29 1.79 4.47 -5.28
C SER A 29 0.74 5.04 -4.32
N SER A 30 -0.11 5.95 -4.77
CA SER A 30 -1.27 6.45 -4.01
C SER A 30 -2.53 5.75 -4.50
N ARG A 31 -2.73 4.50 -4.10
CA ARG A 31 -4.01 3.80 -4.31
C ARG A 31 -5.09 4.40 -3.41
N ALA A 32 -6.34 4.27 -3.84
CA ALA A 32 -7.49 4.77 -3.09
C ALA A 32 -7.38 4.32 -1.62
N GLU A 33 -7.42 5.29 -0.71
CA GLU A 33 -7.55 5.05 0.72
C GLU A 33 -8.90 4.38 0.92
N TYR A 34 -8.93 3.05 0.92
CA TYR A 34 -10.06 2.33 1.47
C TYR A 34 -10.02 2.59 2.96
N SER A 35 -10.74 3.63 3.40
CA SER A 35 -10.98 3.86 4.81
C SER A 35 -11.86 2.74 5.32
N PHE A 36 -11.28 1.59 5.67
CA PHE A 36 -11.96 0.56 6.44
C PHE A 36 -12.21 1.03 7.89
N GLN A 37 -12.20 2.35 8.16
CA GLN A 37 -12.12 2.96 9.50
C GLN A 37 -13.29 2.54 10.38
N ASP A 38 -14.41 2.23 9.74
CA ASP A 38 -15.60 1.77 10.43
C ASP A 38 -15.54 0.28 10.83
N VAL A 39 -14.61 -0.51 10.28
CA VAL A 39 -14.54 -1.98 10.46
C VAL A 39 -13.28 -2.42 11.20
N PHE A 40 -12.14 -1.74 11.01
CA PHE A 40 -10.88 -2.06 11.69
C PHE A 40 -10.21 -0.77 12.18
N PRO A 41 -10.10 -0.51 13.50
CA PRO A 41 -9.41 0.70 14.00
C PRO A 41 -7.88 0.70 13.76
N MET A 42 -7.33 -0.32 13.10
CA MET A 42 -5.90 -0.53 12.84
C MET A 42 -5.46 -0.15 11.41
N ASN A 43 -6.26 0.65 10.70
CA ASN A 43 -6.17 0.80 9.24
C ASN A 43 -4.94 1.50 8.67
N GLU A 44 -4.03 2.00 9.49
CA GLU A 44 -2.71 2.38 9.00
C GLU A 44 -1.80 1.14 8.87
N THR A 45 -2.35 0.04 8.40
CA THR A 45 -1.55 -1.10 7.96
C THR A 45 -0.67 -0.64 6.80
N LEU A 46 0.57 -1.15 6.72
CA LEU A 46 1.57 -0.82 5.69
C LEU A 46 1.04 -0.81 4.24
N LEU A 47 -0.02 -1.58 3.99
CA LEU A 47 -0.70 -1.71 2.70
C LEU A 47 -1.48 -0.46 2.27
N HIS A 48 -1.87 0.40 3.21
CA HIS A 48 -2.63 1.63 2.95
C HIS A 48 -1.74 2.88 2.91
N ILE A 49 -0.42 2.72 3.06
CA ILE A 49 0.50 3.84 3.11
C ILE A 49 0.81 4.26 1.68
N GLY A 50 0.25 5.40 1.28
CA GLY A 50 0.50 6.01 -0.02
C GLY A 50 1.90 6.61 -0.16
N LYS A 51 2.11 7.40 -1.21
CA LYS A 51 3.39 8.07 -1.47
C LYS A 51 3.87 8.97 -0.33
N TYR A 52 2.96 9.62 0.38
CA TYR A 52 3.27 10.56 1.45
C TYR A 52 2.91 10.05 2.85
N GLY A 53 2.12 8.96 2.91
CA GLY A 53 1.67 8.30 4.13
C GLY A 53 1.05 9.20 5.21
N PRO A 54 0.57 8.61 6.31
CA PRO A 54 0.28 9.38 7.51
C PRO A 54 1.60 9.89 8.10
N HIS A 55 1.60 11.14 8.59
CA HIS A 55 2.75 11.79 9.24
C HIS A 55 4.00 12.05 8.37
N GLY A 56 3.87 12.01 7.04
CA GLY A 56 4.97 12.36 6.12
C GLY A 56 5.95 11.23 5.82
N TYR A 57 5.70 10.02 6.35
CA TYR A 57 6.47 8.82 6.04
C TYR A 57 5.72 8.00 5.00
N GLY A 58 6.20 8.01 3.77
CA GLY A 58 5.64 7.24 2.68
C GLY A 58 6.00 5.76 2.74
N TRP A 59 5.47 4.99 1.77
CA TRP A 59 5.78 3.57 1.64
C TRP A 59 7.28 3.27 1.53
N LYS A 60 8.10 4.20 1.01
CA LYS A 60 9.54 4.00 0.80
C LYS A 60 10.30 3.97 2.12
N GLU A 61 10.04 4.96 2.96
CA GLU A 61 10.65 5.12 4.27
C GLU A 61 10.34 3.89 5.13
N ILE A 62 9.08 3.47 5.12
CA ILE A 62 8.64 2.36 5.94
C ILE A 62 9.15 1.02 5.41
N ARG A 63 9.17 0.83 4.09
CA ARG A 63 9.78 -0.36 3.47
C ARG A 63 11.26 -0.46 3.81
N THR A 64 11.98 0.67 3.84
CA THR A 64 13.42 0.70 4.16
C THR A 64 13.67 0.16 5.56
N ILE A 65 12.86 0.58 6.54
CA ILE A 65 12.94 0.10 7.92
C ILE A 65 12.52 -1.37 8.01
N ALA A 66 11.34 -1.72 7.47
CA ALA A 66 10.80 -3.07 7.55
C ALA A 66 11.72 -4.13 6.91
N SER A 67 12.35 -3.82 5.77
CA SER A 67 13.22 -4.77 5.05
C SER A 67 14.42 -5.23 5.88
N GLN A 68 14.88 -4.44 6.85
CA GLN A 68 15.98 -4.81 7.74
C GLN A 68 15.60 -5.92 8.74
N PHE A 69 14.31 -6.10 9.01
CA PHE A 69 13.81 -7.16 9.89
C PHE A 69 13.60 -8.48 9.12
N PHE A 70 13.25 -8.41 7.84
CA PHE A 70 12.97 -9.57 6.99
C PHE A 70 14.15 -9.97 6.09
N THR A 71 15.38 -9.94 6.63
CA THR A 71 16.55 -10.42 5.89
C THR A 71 16.59 -11.95 5.88
N GLY A 72 17.17 -12.55 4.84
CA GLY A 72 17.26 -14.00 4.73
C GLY A 72 17.97 -14.68 5.92
N ALA A 73 18.94 -14.01 6.54
CA ALA A 73 19.62 -14.51 7.74
C ALA A 73 18.68 -14.55 8.96
N LYS A 74 17.89 -13.50 9.18
CA LYS A 74 16.90 -13.44 10.26
C LYS A 74 15.75 -14.43 10.04
N MET A 75 15.26 -14.55 8.81
CA MET A 75 14.17 -15.47 8.47
C MET A 75 14.56 -16.95 8.63
N LYS A 76 15.83 -17.30 8.43
CA LYS A 76 16.35 -18.66 8.66
C LYS A 76 16.55 -19.00 10.14
N GLN A 77 16.55 -17.99 11.02
CA GLN A 77 16.68 -18.17 12.47
C GLN A 77 15.32 -18.38 13.15
N VAL A 78 14.21 -18.20 12.42
CA VAL A 78 12.85 -18.47 12.87
C VAL A 78 12.49 -19.94 12.65
#